data_AF-E5RFY2-F1
#
_entry.id   AF-E5RFY2-F1
#
_cell.length_a   1.000
_cell.length_b   1.000
_cell.length_c   1.000
_cell.angle_alpha   90.00
_cell.angle_beta   90.00
_cell.angle_gamma   90.00
#
_symmetry.space_group_name_H-M   'P 1'
#
loop_
_entity.id
_entity.type
_entity.pdbx_description
1 polymer ?
#
loop_
_entity_poly.entity_id
_entity_poly.type
_entity_poly.pdbx_seq_one_letter_code
_entity_poly.pdbx_strand_id
1 'polypeptide(L)'
;MCGNGRLEQRPEDRGAFSCGDCSRVVTSPVLKRHLQVFLDCRSRPQCRVKVKLLQRSISSLLRFAAGEDGSYEVKSVLGKEVGLLNCFVQSV
;
A
#
# COMPACT_ATOMS: atom_id res chain seq x y z
N MET A 1 19.03 -3.93 -5.59
CA MET A 1 17.94 -3.26 -6.33
C MET A 1 17.76 -1.87 -5.75
N CYS A 2 17.59 -0.83 -6.56
CA CYS A 2 17.60 0.56 -6.07
C CYS A 2 16.27 1.03 -5.43
N GLY A 3 15.13 0.38 -5.72
CA GLY A 3 13.91 0.51 -4.92
C GLY A 3 13.21 1.89 -4.92
N ASN A 4 13.66 2.82 -5.77
CA ASN A 4 13.19 4.20 -5.90
C ASN A 4 11.74 4.35 -6.38
N GLY A 5 11.13 3.29 -6.94
CA GLY A 5 9.77 3.32 -7.48
C GLY A 5 9.60 4.06 -8.81
N ARG A 6 10.70 4.52 -9.43
CA ARG A 6 10.69 5.24 -10.71
C ARG A 6 10.95 4.27 -11.86
N LEU A 7 9.92 3.48 -12.17
CA LEU A 7 9.92 2.59 -13.32
C LEU A 7 9.25 3.28 -14.51
N GLU A 8 9.91 3.19 -15.66
CA GLU A 8 9.46 3.71 -16.93
C GLU A 8 9.08 2.54 -17.84
N GLN A 9 8.08 2.73 -18.69
CA GLN A 9 7.71 1.77 -19.71
C GLN A 9 7.78 2.49 -21.05
N ARG A 10 8.71 2.07 -21.91
CA ARG A 10 8.83 2.66 -23.25
C ARG A 10 8.00 1.85 -24.24
N PRO A 11 7.46 2.50 -25.29
CA PRO A 11 6.74 1.79 -26.35
C PRO A 11 7.56 0.64 -26.97
N GLU A 12 8.88 0.82 -27.06
CA GLU A 12 9.80 -0.18 -27.63
C GLU A 12 9.99 -1.42 -26.74
N ASP A 13 9.72 -1.31 -25.44
CA ASP A 13 10.08 -2.30 -24.42
C ASP A 13 9.09 -3.48 -24.32
N ARG A 14 8.09 -3.57 -25.22
CA ARG A 14 7.08 -4.65 -25.28
C ARG A 14 6.43 -4.97 -23.92
N GLY A 15 6.21 -3.93 -23.10
CA GLY A 15 5.61 -4.05 -21.78
C GLY A 15 6.61 -4.29 -20.63
N ALA A 16 7.91 -4.41 -20.89
CA ALA A 16 8.92 -4.44 -19.84
C ALA A 16 9.08 -3.07 -19.17
N PHE A 17 9.46 -3.08 -17.89
CA PHE A 17 9.79 -1.86 -17.15
C PHE A 17 11.30 -1.64 -17.17
N SER A 18 11.73 -0.39 -17.14
CA SER A 18 13.14 -0.02 -16.94
C SER A 18 13.28 1.00 -15.82
N CYS A 19 14.42 0.99 -15.14
CA CYS A 19 14.75 2.01 -14.14
C CYS A 19 15.83 2.93 -14.71
N GLY A 20 15.51 4.21 -14.91
CA GLY A 20 16.44 5.20 -15.47
C GLY A 20 17.72 5.39 -14.64
N ASP A 21 17.58 5.45 -13.31
CA ASP A 21 18.73 5.66 -12.40
C ASP A 21 19.75 4.51 -12.42
N CYS A 22 19.26 3.30 -12.66
CA CYS A 22 20.04 2.07 -12.51
C CYS A 22 20.34 1.43 -13.87
N SER A 23 19.80 2.01 -14.96
CA SER A 23 19.86 1.54 -16.35
C SER A 23 19.58 0.04 -16.50
N ARG A 24 18.62 -0.47 -15.73
CA ARG A 24 18.27 -1.90 -15.67
C ARG A 24 16.83 -2.13 -16.09
N VAL A 25 16.63 -3.17 -16.88
CA VAL A 25 15.31 -3.74 -17.18
C VAL A 25 14.81 -4.50 -15.94
N VAL A 26 13.52 -4.37 -15.66
CA VAL A 26 12.81 -4.96 -14.52
C VAL A 26 11.65 -5.79 -15.06
N THR A 27 11.82 -7.11 -15.03
CA THR A 27 10.84 -8.08 -15.53
C THR A 27 9.77 -8.46 -14.49
N SER A 28 10.04 -8.21 -13.20
CA SER A 28 9.12 -8.52 -12.11
C SER A 28 9.11 -7.36 -11.11
N PRO A 29 8.41 -6.25 -11.43
CA PRO A 29 8.34 -5.09 -10.57
C PRO A 29 7.57 -5.42 -9.28
N VAL A 30 8.06 -4.90 -8.15
CA VAL A 30 7.35 -5.00 -6.88
C VAL A 30 6.26 -3.94 -6.85
N LEU A 31 4.99 -4.37 -6.82
CA LEU A 31 3.85 -3.49 -6.65
C LEU A 31 3.80 -2.96 -5.21
N LYS A 32 4.01 -1.65 -5.02
CA LYS A 32 3.86 -0.99 -3.72
C LYS A 32 2.48 -0.34 -3.62
N ARG A 33 1.66 -0.78 -2.68
CA ARG A 33 0.31 -0.25 -2.44
C ARG A 33 0.36 0.92 -1.47
N HIS A 34 -0.47 1.93 -1.65
CA HIS A 34 -0.55 3.07 -0.74
C HIS A 34 -1.95 3.15 -0.17
N LEU A 35 -2.09 2.96 1.14
CA LEU A 35 -3.37 3.04 1.82
C LEU A 35 -3.28 3.96 3.02
N GLN A 36 -4.27 4.86 3.12
CA GLN A 36 -4.46 5.74 4.25
C GLN A 36 -5.83 5.47 4.86
N VAL A 37 -5.86 5.22 6.17
CA VAL A 37 -7.09 4.86 6.89
C VAL A 37 -7.30 5.81 8.06
N PHE A 38 -8.55 5.91 8.51
CA PHE A 38 -8.89 6.53 9.79
C PHE A 38 -9.11 5.42 10.80
N LEU A 39 -8.49 5.55 11.97
CA LEU A 39 -8.65 4.60 13.08
C LEU A 39 -9.31 5.31 14.25
N ASP A 40 -10.29 4.65 14.86
CA ASP A 40 -10.89 5.09 16.12
C ASP A 40 -10.02 4.63 17.29
N CYS A 41 -9.70 5.55 18.20
CA CYS A 41 -8.93 5.22 19.40
C CYS A 41 -9.86 4.88 20.56
N ARG A 42 -9.96 3.60 20.95
CA ARG A 42 -10.84 3.19 22.07
C ARG A 42 -10.52 3.88 23.39
N SER A 43 -9.24 4.19 23.65
CA SER A 43 -8.81 4.90 24.87
C SER A 43 -9.16 6.39 24.88
N ARG A 44 -9.46 6.98 23.71
CA ARG A 44 -9.85 8.38 23.54
C ARG A 44 -11.07 8.47 22.63
N PRO A 45 -12.29 8.35 23.18
CA PRO A 45 -13.51 8.53 22.43
C PRO A 45 -13.46 9.85 21.63
N GLN A 46 -13.98 9.84 20.40
CA GLN A 46 -13.94 10.96 19.43
C GLN A 46 -12.57 11.27 18.80
N CYS A 47 -11.50 10.58 19.19
CA CYS A 47 -10.20 10.70 18.52
C CYS A 47 -10.14 9.78 17.30
N ARG A 48 -10.16 10.39 16.10
CA ARG A 48 -9.89 9.71 14.81
C ARG A 48 -8.50 10.07 14.32
N VAL A 49 -7.66 9.06 14.16
CA VAL A 49 -6.27 9.24 13.69
C VAL A 49 -6.16 8.80 12.24
N LYS A 50 -5.60 9.66 11.39
CA LYS A 50 -5.32 9.33 9.99
C LYS A 50 -3.93 8.69 9.88
N VAL A 51 -3.86 7.43 9.46
CA VAL A 51 -2.60 6.66 9.43
C VAL A 51 -2.30 6.19 8.01
N LYS A 52 -1.05 6.37 7.55
CA LYS A 52 -0.53 5.74 6.34
C LYS A 52 0.00 4.35 6.72
N LEU A 53 -0.52 3.30 6.08
CA LEU A 53 -0.15 1.93 6.42
C LEU A 53 1.15 1.49 5.73
N LEU A 54 1.92 0.65 6.43
CA LEU A 54 3.07 -0.05 5.85
C LEU A 54 2.60 -1.13 4.86
N GLN A 55 3.45 -1.48 3.89
CA GLN A 55 3.15 -2.53 2.89
C GLN A 55 2.67 -3.83 3.53
N ARG A 56 3.32 -4.29 4.62
CA ARG A 56 2.94 -5.50 5.37
C ARG A 56 1.51 -5.43 5.93
N SER A 57 1.13 -4.28 6.47
CA SER A 57 -0.20 -4.05 7.05
C SER A 57 -1.26 -3.98 5.95
N ILE A 58 -0.92 -3.35 4.82
CA ILE A 58 -1.80 -3.31 3.64
C ILE A 58 -2.03 -4.72 3.10
N SER A 59 -0.98 -5.53 2.93
CA SER A 59 -1.12 -6.91 2.47
C SER A 59 -1.99 -7.76 3.40
N SER A 60 -1.82 -7.59 4.72
CA SER A 60 -2.66 -8.30 5.70
C SER A 60 -4.13 -7.90 5.61
N LEU A 61 -4.42 -6.61 5.44
CA LEU A 61 -5.79 -6.10 5.34
C LEU A 61 -6.45 -6.56 4.04
N LEU A 62 -5.74 -6.43 2.92
CA LEU A 62 -6.26 -6.72 1.59
C LEU A 62 -6.39 -8.22 1.28
N ARG A 63 -5.72 -9.10 2.04
CA ARG A 63 -5.83 -10.56 1.89
C ARG A 63 -7.28 -11.05 1.93
N PHE A 64 -8.15 -10.35 2.64
CA PHE A 64 -9.56 -10.73 2.81
C PHE A 64 -10.52 -9.93 1.92
N ALA A 65 -10.00 -9.05 1.05
CA ALA A 65 -10.80 -8.13 0.23
C ALA A 65 -10.52 -8.26 -1.27
N ALA A 66 -9.68 -9.22 -1.67
CA ALA A 66 -9.36 -9.47 -3.07
C ALA A 66 -10.57 -10.07 -3.80
N GLY A 67 -10.99 -9.44 -4.89
CA GLY A 67 -11.93 -9.99 -5.86
C GLY A 67 -11.27 -11.00 -6.80
N GLU A 68 -12.08 -11.77 -7.51
CA GLU A 68 -11.62 -12.78 -8.48
C GLU A 68 -10.83 -12.18 -9.65
N ASP A 69 -11.10 -10.90 -9.97
CA ASP A 69 -10.43 -10.11 -11.00
C ASP A 69 -9.15 -9.40 -10.51
N GLY A 70 -8.74 -9.65 -9.26
CA GLY A 70 -7.60 -8.98 -8.64
C GLY A 70 -7.89 -7.55 -8.14
N SER A 71 -9.14 -7.09 -8.21
CA SER A 71 -9.58 -5.84 -7.60
C SER A 71 -9.72 -5.96 -6.08
N TYR A 72 -9.95 -4.83 -5.40
CA TYR A 72 -10.22 -4.80 -3.97
C TYR A 72 -11.55 -4.12 -3.69
N GLU A 73 -12.42 -4.78 -2.93
CA GLU A 73 -13.67 -4.17 -2.50
C GLU A 73 -13.48 -3.38 -1.19
N VAL A 74 -13.73 -2.07 -1.24
CA VAL A 74 -13.56 -1.18 -0.08
C VAL A 74 -14.45 -1.60 1.09
N LYS A 75 -15.71 -1.98 0.83
CA LYS A 75 -16.64 -2.40 1.88
C LYS A 75 -16.09 -3.58 2.70
N SER A 76 -15.36 -4.48 2.04
CA SER A 76 -14.77 -5.66 2.66
C SER A 76 -13.62 -5.36 3.62
N VAL A 77 -13.04 -4.16 3.58
CA VAL A 77 -12.00 -3.71 4.54
C VAL A 77 -12.51 -2.79 5.65
N LEU A 78 -13.71 -2.21 5.52
CA LEU A 78 -14.27 -1.31 6.54
C LEU A 78 -14.61 -2.09 7.81
N GLY A 79 -14.25 -1.53 8.97
CA GLY A 79 -14.52 -2.14 10.28
C GLY A 79 -13.66 -3.36 10.62
N LYS A 80 -12.72 -3.75 9.76
CA LYS A 80 -11.77 -4.83 10.06
C LYS A 80 -10.76 -4.40 11.11
N GLU A 81 -10.41 -5.33 12.00
CA GLU A 81 -9.34 -5.13 12.95
C GLU A 81 -7.99 -5.13 12.21
N VAL A 82 -7.19 -4.08 12.42
CA VAL A 82 -5.86 -3.92 11.82
C VAL A 82 -4.73 -4.39 12.75
N GLY A 83 -5.08 -4.89 13.94
CA GLY A 83 -4.17 -5.29 14.99
C GLY A 83 -3.33 -4.13 15.53
N LEU A 84 -2.24 -4.46 16.23
CA LEU A 84 -1.28 -3.47 16.72
C LEU A 84 -0.49 -2.87 15.55
N LEU A 85 -0.50 -1.54 15.45
CA LEU A 85 0.24 -0.79 14.45
C LEU A 85 1.36 0.01 15.11
N ASN A 86 2.60 -0.29 14.73
CA ASN A 86 3.72 0.61 15.00
C ASN A 86 3.54 1.85 14.10
N CYS A 87 3.14 2.97 14.69
CA CYS A 87 2.93 4.22 13.96
C CYS A 87 3.47 5.41 14.73
N PHE A 88 3.90 6.44 13.98
CA PHE A 88 4.18 7.75 14.51
C PHE A 88 2.92 8.60 14.36
N VAL A 89 2.42 9.13 15.48
CA VAL A 89 1.25 10.02 15.48
C VAL A 89 1.74 11.43 15.69
N GLN A 90 1.52 12.30 14.71
CA GLN A 90 1.72 13.73 14.86
C GLN A 90 0.43 14.34 15.40
N SER A 91 0.46 14.85 16.63
CA SER A 91 -0.61 15.68 17.18
C SER A 91 -0.30 17.14 16.88
N VAL A 92 -1.32 17.91 16.49
CA VAL A 92 -1.28 19.38 16.47
C VAL A 92 -1.64 19.88 17.87
#